data_AF-A0A845CGF6-F1
#
_entry.id   AF-A0A845CGF6-F1
#
_cell.length_a   1.000
_cell.length_b   1.000
_cell.length_c   1.000
_cell.angle_alpha   90.00
_cell.angle_beta   90.00
_cell.angle_gamma   90.00
#
_symmetry.space_group_name_H-M   'P 1'
#
loop_
_entity.id
_entity.type
_entity.pdbx_description
1 polymer ?
#
loop_
_entity_poly.entity_id
_entity_poly.type
_entity_poly.pdbx_seq_one_letter_code
_entity_poly.pdbx_strand_id
1 'polypeptide(L)'
;MANSNHNDSQVPLGWVVAFAALSVCAALFFLLSVWKDYDREWRGYQRTFREMLFARAGSEEERKAALASGDQFEQIIVAGGERVDRCVMCHRGVEHPAFKDADQPFARHPTIPPHPFEKFGCTVCHQGQGRATSVQD
;
A
#
# COMPACT_ATOMS: atom_id res chain seq x y z
N MET A 1 64.34 -12.49 -22.77
CA MET A 1 63.06 -11.83 -22.49
C MET A 1 62.04 -12.90 -22.15
N ALA A 2 61.73 -13.12 -20.87
CA ALA A 2 60.61 -13.94 -20.46
C ALA A 2 60.07 -13.33 -19.17
N ASN A 3 58.96 -12.59 -19.29
CA ASN A 3 58.21 -12.05 -18.16
C ASN A 3 56.85 -12.76 -18.18
N SER A 4 56.76 -13.89 -17.49
CA SER A 4 55.51 -14.63 -17.33
C SER A 4 54.98 -14.41 -15.92
N ASN A 5 54.44 -13.22 -15.68
CA ASN A 5 53.62 -12.93 -14.50
C ASN A 5 52.15 -13.23 -14.83
N HIS A 6 51.77 -14.51 -14.92
CA HIS A 6 50.38 -14.91 -14.83
C HIS A 6 50.08 -15.29 -13.39
N ASN A 7 49.64 -14.30 -12.61
CA ASN A 7 49.04 -14.52 -11.31
C ASN A 7 47.59 -14.99 -11.53
N ASP A 8 47.41 -16.25 -11.93
CA ASP A 8 46.09 -16.89 -11.98
C ASP A 8 45.72 -17.34 -10.56
N SER A 9 45.40 -16.37 -9.70
CA SER A 9 44.85 -16.66 -8.37
C SER A 9 43.45 -17.23 -8.54
N GLN A 10 43.37 -18.56 -8.68
CA GLN A 10 42.13 -19.32 -8.68
C GLN A 10 41.36 -19.02 -7.38
N VAL A 11 40.10 -18.59 -7.52
CA VAL A 11 39.24 -18.29 -6.37
C VAL A 11 39.01 -19.60 -5.60
N PRO A 12 39.31 -19.67 -4.29
CA PRO A 12 39.13 -20.91 -3.53
C PRO A 12 37.65 -21.34 -3.55
N LEU A 13 37.39 -22.65 -3.69
CA LEU A 13 36.04 -23.21 -3.72
C LEU A 13 35.18 -22.75 -2.54
N GLY A 14 35.79 -22.58 -1.35
CA GLY A 14 35.11 -22.04 -0.17
C GLY A 14 34.52 -20.64 -0.37
N TRP A 15 35.21 -19.76 -1.10
CA TRP A 15 34.70 -18.43 -1.44
C TRP A 15 33.56 -18.50 -2.45
N VAL A 16 33.66 -19.39 -3.44
CA VAL A 16 32.58 -19.61 -4.42
C VAL A 16 31.32 -20.13 -3.73
N VAL A 17 31.47 -21.10 -2.82
CA VAL A 17 30.36 -21.65 -2.03
C VAL A 17 29.76 -20.58 -1.11
N ALA A 18 30.60 -19.80 -0.41
CA ALA A 18 30.12 -18.72 0.46
C ALA A 18 29.35 -17.65 -0.31
N PHE A 19 29.87 -17.22 -1.47
CA PHE A 19 29.20 -16.26 -2.35
C PHE A 19 27.87 -16.79 -2.88
N ALA A 20 27.82 -18.05 -3.31
CA ALA A 20 26.60 -18.69 -3.78
C ALA A 20 25.55 -18.78 -2.65
N ALA A 21 25.96 -19.22 -1.46
CA ALA A 21 25.07 -19.31 -0.30
C ALA A 21 24.49 -17.93 0.09
N LEU A 22 25.35 -16.90 0.18
CA LEU A 22 24.92 -15.52 0.47
C LEU A 22 23.96 -14.99 -0.59
N SER A 23 24.22 -15.28 -1.86
CA SER A 23 23.35 -14.88 -2.97
C SER A 23 21.98 -15.55 -2.89
N VAL A 24 21.93 -16.84 -2.57
CA VAL A 24 20.66 -17.56 -2.35
C VAL A 24 19.91 -16.99 -1.14
N CYS A 25 20.61 -16.76 -0.02
CA CYS A 25 20.00 -16.13 1.15
C CYS A 25 19.43 -14.74 0.83
N ALA A 26 20.17 -13.89 0.11
CA ALA A 26 19.72 -12.58 -0.30
C ALA A 26 18.49 -12.65 -1.22
N ALA A 27 18.49 -13.58 -2.18
CA ALA A 27 17.33 -13.81 -3.05
C ALA A 27 16.10 -14.25 -2.26
N LEU A 28 16.26 -15.15 -1.28
CA LEU A 28 15.16 -15.57 -0.41
C LEU A 28 14.62 -14.40 0.43
N PHE A 29 15.50 -13.59 1.04
CA PHE A 29 15.05 -12.41 1.80
C PHE A 29 14.32 -11.40 0.91
N PHE A 30 14.80 -11.18 -0.32
CA PHE A 30 14.12 -10.32 -1.28
C PHE A 30 12.72 -10.84 -1.61
N LEU A 31 12.58 -12.13 -1.92
CA LEU A 31 11.28 -12.74 -2.20
C LEU A 31 10.32 -12.65 -1.00
N LEU A 32 10.81 -12.90 0.20
CA LEU A 32 10.02 -12.74 1.43
C LEU A 32 9.58 -11.29 1.65
N SER A 33 10.48 -10.33 1.40
CA SER A 33 10.16 -8.90 1.49
C SER A 33 9.09 -8.49 0.47
N VAL A 34 9.21 -8.94 -0.78
CA VAL A 34 8.22 -8.67 -1.83
C VAL A 34 6.87 -9.29 -1.46
N TRP A 35 6.86 -10.53 -0.99
CA TRP A 35 5.63 -11.21 -0.57
C TRP A 35 4.94 -10.46 0.59
N LYS A 36 5.71 -10.07 1.60
CA LYS A 36 5.21 -9.27 2.73
C LYS A 36 4.66 -7.91 2.29
N ASP A 37 5.25 -7.28 1.27
CA ASP A 37 4.75 -6.00 0.75
C ASP A 37 3.54 -6.17 -0.19
N TYR A 38 3.39 -7.33 -0.82
CA TYR A 38 2.21 -7.67 -1.59
C TYR A 38 0.99 -7.94 -0.71
N ASP A 39 1.18 -8.62 0.43
CA ASP A 39 0.10 -9.01 1.36
C ASP A 39 -0.25 -7.91 2.40
N ARG A 40 -0.24 -6.65 1.98
CA ARG A 40 -0.53 -5.52 2.88
C ARG A 40 -2.03 -5.45 3.19
N GLU A 41 -2.34 -5.27 4.47
CA GLU A 41 -3.72 -5.24 5.01
C GLU A 41 -4.65 -4.27 4.25
N TRP A 42 -4.18 -3.07 3.92
CA TRP A 42 -4.95 -2.06 3.19
C TRP A 42 -5.50 -2.55 1.84
N ARG A 43 -4.81 -3.47 1.15
CA ARG A 43 -5.29 -4.04 -0.13
C ARG A 43 -6.53 -4.88 0.07
N GLY A 44 -6.62 -5.58 1.20
CA GLY A 44 -7.82 -6.33 1.60
C GLY A 44 -9.01 -5.41 1.74
N TYR A 45 -8.86 -4.29 2.47
CA TYR A 45 -9.92 -3.30 2.62
C TYR A 45 -10.39 -2.71 1.29
N GLN A 46 -9.47 -2.37 0.37
CA GLN A 46 -9.87 -1.83 -0.95
C GLN A 46 -10.59 -2.86 -1.81
N ARG A 47 -10.20 -4.13 -1.74
CA ARG A 47 -10.91 -5.22 -2.41
C ARG A 47 -12.34 -5.36 -1.89
N THR A 48 -12.52 -5.39 -0.57
CA THR A 48 -13.85 -5.45 0.05
C THR A 48 -14.68 -4.21 -0.29
N PHE A 49 -14.08 -3.00 -0.26
CA PHE A 49 -14.75 -1.78 -0.68
C PHE A 49 -15.26 -1.87 -2.13
N ARG A 50 -14.43 -2.38 -3.05
CA ARG A 50 -14.78 -2.57 -4.45
C ARG A 50 -15.94 -3.56 -4.62
N GLU A 51 -15.90 -4.69 -3.91
CA GLU A 51 -16.99 -5.68 -3.91
C GLU A 51 -18.29 -5.06 -3.38
N MET A 52 -18.20 -4.28 -2.30
CA MET A 52 -19.33 -3.56 -1.72
C MET A 52 -19.90 -2.50 -2.66
N LEU A 53 -19.04 -1.79 -3.39
CA LEU A 53 -19.43 -0.79 -4.37
C LEU A 53 -20.10 -1.44 -5.58
N PHE A 54 -19.56 -2.55 -6.08
CA PHE A 54 -20.16 -3.34 -7.16
C PHE A 54 -21.54 -3.89 -6.75
N ALA A 55 -21.67 -4.41 -5.54
CA ALA A 55 -22.94 -4.93 -5.02
C ALA A 55 -24.02 -3.84 -4.85
N ARG A 56 -23.61 -2.60 -4.58
CA ARG A 56 -24.51 -1.44 -4.42
C ARG A 56 -24.79 -0.70 -5.72
N ALA A 57 -24.09 -1.02 -6.81
CA ALA A 57 -24.26 -0.36 -8.09
C ALA A 57 -25.65 -0.61 -8.70
N GLY A 58 -26.36 0.47 -8.98
CA GLY A 58 -27.68 0.47 -9.61
C GLY A 58 -27.62 0.40 -11.14
N SER A 59 -26.47 0.74 -11.74
CA SER A 59 -26.28 0.71 -13.20
C SER A 59 -25.05 -0.08 -13.62
N GLU A 60 -25.02 -0.48 -14.89
CA GLU A 60 -23.87 -1.16 -15.47
C GLU A 60 -22.62 -0.26 -15.52
N GLU A 61 -22.81 1.05 -15.70
CA GLU A 61 -21.72 2.01 -15.68
C GLU A 61 -21.11 2.15 -14.27
N GLU A 62 -21.94 2.16 -13.23
CA GLU A 62 -21.46 2.13 -11.84
C GLU A 62 -20.71 0.83 -11.52
N ARG A 63 -21.15 -0.32 -12.06
CA ARG A 63 -20.44 -1.60 -11.93
C ARG A 63 -19.08 -1.56 -12.60
N LYS A 64 -18.99 -1.04 -13.82
CA LYS A 64 -17.72 -0.84 -14.53
C LYS A 64 -16.80 0.12 -13.77
N ALA A 65 -17.34 1.22 -13.24
CA ALA A 65 -16.57 2.16 -12.43
C ALA A 65 -16.05 1.50 -11.14
N ALA A 66 -16.85 0.66 -10.48
CA ALA A 66 -16.41 -0.11 -9.32
C ALA A 66 -15.24 -1.04 -9.68
N LEU A 67 -15.34 -1.79 -10.78
CA LEU A 67 -14.25 -2.65 -11.25
C LEU A 67 -12.98 -1.86 -11.63
N ALA A 68 -13.15 -0.67 -12.21
CA ALA A 68 -12.05 0.20 -12.62
C ALA A 68 -11.32 0.89 -11.46
N SER A 69 -11.94 1.00 -10.28
CA SER A 69 -11.32 1.66 -9.11
C SER A 69 -9.97 1.05 -8.73
N GLY A 70 -9.82 -0.27 -8.85
CA GLY A 70 -8.58 -0.99 -8.60
C GLY A 70 -8.05 -0.84 -7.16
N ASP A 71 -6.84 -1.35 -6.93
CA ASP A 71 -6.12 -1.13 -5.68
C ASP A 71 -5.19 0.07 -5.89
N GLN A 72 -5.36 1.16 -5.13
CA GLN A 72 -4.52 2.37 -5.23
C GLN A 72 -3.91 2.76 -3.89
N PHE A 73 -2.63 3.15 -3.95
CA PHE A 73 -1.93 3.74 -2.83
C PHE A 73 -2.31 5.23 -2.73
N GLU A 74 -3.37 5.52 -2.00
CA GLU A 74 -3.85 6.90 -1.83
C GLU A 74 -3.12 7.59 -0.67
N GLN A 75 -2.48 8.72 -0.99
CA GLN A 75 -1.74 9.50 -0.03
C GLN A 75 -2.08 10.98 -0.19
N ILE A 76 -2.70 11.54 0.85
CA ILE A 76 -3.04 12.96 0.94
C ILE A 76 -1.86 13.67 1.61
N ILE A 77 -1.31 14.69 0.92
CA ILE A 77 -0.36 15.62 1.53
C ILE A 77 -1.18 16.74 2.14
N VAL A 78 -1.26 16.77 3.48
CA VAL A 78 -2.07 17.74 4.21
C VAL A 78 -1.55 19.15 3.94
N ALA A 79 -2.46 20.11 3.77
CA ALA A 79 -2.14 21.51 3.56
C ALA A 79 -1.12 22.00 4.61
N GLY A 80 0.01 22.53 4.13
CA GLY A 80 1.20 22.84 4.94
C GLY A 80 2.37 21.87 4.72
N GLY A 81 2.15 20.71 4.09
CA GLY A 81 3.20 19.81 3.59
C GLY A 81 3.91 18.95 4.64
N GLU A 82 3.72 19.24 5.93
CA GLU A 82 4.42 18.55 7.01
C GLU A 82 3.80 17.20 7.41
N ARG A 83 2.55 16.94 6.99
CA ARG A 83 1.81 15.73 7.35
C ARG A 83 1.36 14.97 6.11
N VAL A 84 1.45 13.66 6.21
CA VAL A 84 1.00 12.69 5.21
C VAL A 84 -0.13 11.90 5.82
N ASP A 85 -1.21 11.73 5.06
CA ASP A 85 -2.41 10.99 5.46
C ASP A 85 -2.75 9.89 4.45
N ARG A 86 -2.95 8.68 4.94
CA ARG A 86 -3.25 7.47 4.19
C ARG A 86 -4.52 6.78 4.70
N CYS A 87 -5.33 7.46 5.51
CA CYS A 87 -6.51 6.86 6.11
C CYS A 87 -7.51 6.36 5.06
N VAL A 88 -7.62 7.08 3.93
CA VAL A 88 -8.46 6.69 2.78
C VAL A 88 -7.99 5.42 2.08
N MET A 89 -6.80 4.91 2.37
CA MET A 89 -6.37 3.60 1.87
C MET A 89 -7.24 2.46 2.42
N CYS A 90 -7.79 2.60 3.63
CA CYS A 90 -8.75 1.66 4.22
C CYS A 90 -10.17 2.23 4.28
N HIS A 91 -10.32 3.55 4.52
CA HIS A 91 -11.59 4.24 4.72
C HIS A 91 -12.17 4.87 3.45
N ARG A 92 -12.14 4.16 2.31
CA ARG A 92 -12.61 4.70 1.00
C ARG A 92 -14.08 5.11 0.94
N GLY A 93 -14.91 4.64 1.87
CA GLY A 93 -16.34 4.99 1.90
C GLY A 93 -16.63 6.38 2.49
N VAL A 94 -15.62 7.06 3.04
CA VAL A 94 -15.75 8.31 3.81
C VAL A 94 -16.54 9.41 3.08
N GLU A 95 -16.36 9.54 1.77
CA GLU A 95 -17.10 10.52 0.94
C GLU A 95 -18.19 9.88 0.07
N HIS A 96 -18.28 8.56 0.02
CA HIS A 96 -19.13 7.87 -0.95
C HIS A 96 -20.58 7.74 -0.46
N PRO A 97 -21.59 8.26 -1.20
CA PRO A 97 -22.98 8.32 -0.72
C PRO A 97 -23.60 6.93 -0.49
N ALA A 98 -23.18 5.92 -1.25
CA ALA A 98 -23.68 4.54 -1.10
C ALA A 98 -23.30 3.85 0.22
N PHE A 99 -22.44 4.46 1.04
CA PHE A 99 -21.90 3.88 2.27
C PHE A 99 -22.41 4.56 3.55
N LYS A 100 -23.51 5.32 3.47
CA LYS A 100 -24.13 5.98 4.62
C LYS A 100 -24.53 5.03 5.77
N ASP A 101 -24.88 3.79 5.44
CA ASP A 101 -25.34 2.76 6.38
C ASP A 101 -24.33 1.60 6.49
N ALA A 102 -23.09 1.79 6.03
CA ALA A 102 -22.04 0.77 6.12
C ALA A 102 -21.32 0.84 7.47
N ASP A 103 -20.80 -0.30 7.93
CA ASP A 103 -19.94 -0.37 9.09
C ASP A 103 -18.51 0.13 8.79
N GLN A 104 -17.77 0.47 9.83
CA GLN A 104 -16.34 0.77 9.72
C GLN A 104 -15.56 -0.44 9.19
N PRO A 105 -14.53 -0.24 8.35
CA PRO A 105 -13.96 1.05 7.94
C PRO A 105 -14.65 1.72 6.74
N PHE A 106 -15.71 1.13 6.19
CA PHE A 106 -16.34 1.59 4.95
C PHE A 106 -17.44 2.64 5.17
N ALA A 107 -17.77 2.97 6.41
CA ALA A 107 -18.79 3.94 6.73
C ALA A 107 -18.50 5.32 6.11
N ARG A 108 -19.56 5.98 5.62
CA ARG A 108 -19.48 7.38 5.20
C ARG A 108 -19.28 8.29 6.41
N HIS A 109 -18.52 9.38 6.23
CA HIS A 109 -18.38 10.42 7.23
C HIS A 109 -19.73 11.11 7.51
N PRO A 110 -20.04 11.46 8.77
CA PRO A 110 -21.17 12.33 9.10
C PRO A 110 -21.07 13.68 8.39
N THR A 111 -22.21 14.33 8.14
CA THR A 111 -22.19 15.67 7.56
C THR A 111 -21.60 16.67 8.55
N ILE A 112 -20.50 17.32 8.18
CA ILE A 112 -19.86 18.43 8.91
C ILE A 112 -19.64 19.61 7.95
N PRO A 113 -19.29 20.83 8.43
CA PRO A 113 -19.08 21.98 7.56
C PRO A 113 -18.11 21.70 6.41
N PRO A 114 -18.24 22.40 5.26
CA PRO A 114 -17.47 22.08 4.07
C PRO A 114 -15.95 22.15 4.32
N HIS A 115 -15.28 21.03 4.15
CA HIS A 115 -13.83 20.94 4.12
C HIS A 115 -13.44 19.81 3.14
N PRO A 116 -12.53 20.07 2.19
CA PRO A 116 -12.06 19.05 1.26
C PRO A 116 -11.08 18.11 1.95
N PHE A 117 -11.46 16.83 2.10
CA PHE A 117 -10.61 15.82 2.74
C PHE A 117 -9.28 15.63 2.00
N GLU A 118 -9.27 15.82 0.68
CA GLU A 118 -8.09 15.68 -0.18
C GLU A 118 -7.05 16.78 0.07
N LYS A 119 -7.39 17.82 0.84
CA LYS A 119 -6.44 18.88 1.25
C LYS A 119 -6.09 18.82 2.72
N PHE A 120 -7.05 18.52 3.59
CA PHE A 120 -6.83 18.55 5.04
C PHE A 120 -6.43 17.20 5.63
N GLY A 121 -6.74 16.09 4.94
CA GLY A 121 -6.60 14.75 5.48
C GLY A 121 -7.52 14.51 6.68
N CYS A 122 -7.48 13.29 7.20
CA CYS A 122 -8.21 12.85 8.37
C CYS A 122 -7.48 13.27 9.66
N THR A 123 -6.14 13.33 9.64
CA THR A 123 -5.31 13.49 10.84
C THR A 123 -5.36 14.88 11.49
N VAL A 124 -5.93 15.87 10.81
CA VAL A 124 -6.12 17.22 11.36
C VAL A 124 -7.21 17.23 12.43
N CYS A 125 -8.24 16.41 12.25
CA CYS A 125 -9.36 16.29 13.18
C CYS A 125 -9.24 15.02 14.03
N HIS A 126 -8.81 13.91 13.43
CA HIS A 126 -8.61 12.63 14.09
C HIS A 126 -7.13 12.48 14.46
N GLN A 127 -6.81 12.11 15.69
CA GLN A 127 -5.40 12.02 16.13
C GLN A 127 -4.71 10.70 15.73
N GLY A 128 -5.01 10.19 14.54
CA GLY A 128 -4.49 8.91 14.04
C GLY A 128 -3.06 9.01 13.46
N GLN A 129 -2.48 7.85 13.15
CA GLN A 129 -1.20 7.75 12.44
C GLN A 129 -1.42 7.89 10.92
N GLY A 130 -1.16 9.08 10.39
CA GLY A 130 -1.39 9.38 8.97
C GLY A 130 -0.55 8.54 8.00
N ARG A 131 0.58 7.97 8.44
CA ARG A 131 1.43 7.12 7.59
C ARG A 131 1.10 5.63 7.69
N ALA A 132 0.14 5.26 8.52
CA ALA A 132 -0.23 3.87 8.76
C ALA A 132 -0.62 3.15 7.48
N THR A 133 -0.23 1.89 7.39
CA THR A 133 -0.63 0.97 6.31
C THR A 133 -1.25 -0.32 6.87
N SER A 134 -1.34 -0.42 8.19
CA SER A 134 -2.02 -1.45 8.97
C SER A 134 -2.83 -0.80 10.10
N VAL A 135 -3.75 -1.55 10.71
CA VAL A 135 -4.56 -1.08 11.86
C VAL A 135 -3.73 -0.94 13.15
N GLN A 136 -2.59 -1.63 13.21
CA GLN A 136 -1.75 -1.76 14.41
C GLN A 136 -0.60 -0.73 14.45
N ASP A 137 -0.45 0.08 13.39
CA ASP A 137 0.61 1.10 13.23
C ASP A 137 0.37 2.37 14.08
#